data_AF-A0A7Y3HP09-F1
#
_entry.id   AF-A0A7Y3HP09-F1
#
_cell.length_a   1.000
_cell.length_b   1.000
_cell.length_c   1.000
_cell.angle_alpha   90.00
_cell.angle_beta   90.00
_cell.angle_gamma   90.00
#
_symmetry.space_group_name_H-M   'P 1'
#
loop_
_entity.id
_entity.type
_entity.pdbx_description
1 polymer ?
#
loop_
_entity_poly.entity_id
_entity_poly.type
_entity_poly.pdbx_seq_one_letter_code
_entity_poly.pdbx_strand_id
1 'polypeptide(L)'
;MKIFLSRPNIGEEEIKAVTEVLKTDQLALGPKAELFEKLFASLTNTKYAVAVNSGTSGLHLAVRALDIKDGDEVITTPFSFIASANCMLFEKAIPVFVDVEEETYGMNPDLIEAAITPRTKAILPVHVFGQCCKMDEIEKIAKKHNLKIIEDACESPLATHNNRQAGSFGDCSVFAFYPNKQMTTGEGGMITTNDEALYNLFLSLRNQGRGNSLEWLTHTRLGYNYRISEISAAIGVEQTKKLPRFIEEKRELANKYNFVLGNINGLTTPITGKSNTHSWFVYSVR
;
A
#
# COMPACT_ATOMS: atom_id res chain seq x y z
N MET A 1 21.18 26.71 -3.46
CA MET A 1 19.80 26.16 -3.41
C MET A 1 19.89 24.72 -2.92
N LYS A 2 19.10 24.33 -1.90
CA LYS A 2 19.06 22.94 -1.41
C LYS A 2 17.90 22.21 -2.09
N ILE A 3 18.19 21.14 -2.82
CA ILE A 3 17.17 20.27 -3.45
C ILE A 3 16.94 19.08 -2.52
N PHE A 4 15.71 18.89 -2.04
CA PHE A 4 15.33 17.78 -1.19
C PHE A 4 14.80 16.62 -2.04
N LEU A 5 15.09 15.38 -1.66
CA LEU A 5 14.57 14.20 -2.35
C LEU A 5 13.03 14.14 -2.31
N SER A 6 12.44 14.53 -1.18
CA SER A 6 10.98 14.56 -0.98
C SER A 6 10.59 15.65 0.01
N ARG A 7 9.39 16.22 -0.17
CA ARG A 7 8.74 17.10 0.82
C ARG A 7 7.22 16.86 0.78
N PRO A 8 6.53 16.90 1.93
CA PRO A 8 5.07 16.82 1.93
C PRO A 8 4.47 18.08 1.28
N ASN A 9 3.39 17.91 0.51
CA ASN A 9 2.66 19.01 -0.12
C ASN A 9 1.38 19.32 0.68
N ILE A 10 1.52 20.13 1.73
CA ILE A 10 0.45 20.55 2.63
C ILE A 10 0.03 21.98 2.28
N GLY A 11 -1.27 22.18 2.05
CA GLY A 11 -1.86 23.49 1.78
C GLY A 11 -2.86 23.92 2.86
N GLU A 12 -3.57 25.02 2.59
CA GLU A 12 -4.56 25.59 3.50
C GLU A 12 -5.75 24.65 3.73
N GLU A 13 -6.10 23.80 2.76
CA GLU A 13 -7.21 22.85 2.91
C GLU A 13 -6.91 21.81 3.99
N GLU A 14 -5.70 21.24 4.02
CA GLU A 14 -5.29 20.30 5.06
C GLU A 14 -5.22 20.98 6.44
N ILE A 15 -4.67 22.20 6.51
CA ILE A 15 -4.55 22.97 7.77
C ILE A 15 -5.95 23.26 8.34
N LYS A 16 -6.86 23.73 7.49
CA LYS A 16 -8.25 24.00 7.87
C LYS A 16 -8.95 22.72 8.32
N ALA A 17 -8.82 21.63 7.59
CA ALA A 17 -9.45 20.35 7.92
C ALA A 17 -8.97 19.81 9.30
N VAL A 18 -7.67 19.91 9.59
CA VAL A 18 -7.12 19.58 10.91
C VAL A 18 -7.67 20.49 12.00
N THR A 19 -7.69 21.81 11.75
CA THR A 19 -8.20 22.80 12.72
C THR A 19 -9.68 22.58 13.02
N GLU A 20 -10.47 22.16 12.04
CA GLU A 20 -11.87 21.79 12.24
C GLU A 20 -12.02 20.58 13.16
N VAL A 21 -11.20 19.52 12.98
CA VAL A 21 -11.21 18.36 13.89
C VAL A 21 -10.84 18.76 15.32
N LEU A 22 -9.82 19.60 15.48
CA LEU A 22 -9.36 20.09 16.79
C LEU A 22 -10.38 20.94 17.54
N LYS A 23 -11.42 21.44 16.85
CA LYS A 23 -12.54 22.17 17.45
C LYS A 23 -13.68 21.25 17.92
N THR A 24 -13.54 19.94 17.74
CA THR A 24 -14.51 18.92 18.16
C THR A 24 -13.98 18.10 19.33
N ASP A 25 -14.86 17.35 19.98
CA ASP A 25 -14.49 16.39 21.04
C ASP A 25 -14.12 15.00 20.51
N GLN A 26 -14.13 14.79 19.18
CA GLN A 26 -13.91 13.48 18.55
C GLN A 26 -12.60 13.45 17.75
N LEU A 27 -11.53 12.95 18.38
CA LEU A 27 -10.19 12.89 17.78
C LEU A 27 -9.80 11.52 17.20
N ALA A 28 -10.64 10.50 17.39
CA ALA A 28 -10.49 9.16 16.84
C ALA A 28 -11.86 8.51 16.61
N LEU A 29 -11.93 7.52 15.71
CA LEU A 29 -13.16 6.80 15.38
C LEU A 29 -14.31 7.74 15.00
N GLY A 30 -14.04 8.68 14.09
CA GLY A 30 -15.01 9.70 13.68
C GLY A 30 -15.23 9.76 12.17
N PRO A 31 -15.99 10.77 11.72
CA PRO A 31 -16.46 10.86 10.34
C PRO A 31 -15.34 11.14 9.32
N LYS A 32 -14.18 11.66 9.72
CA LYS A 32 -13.06 11.90 8.79
C LYS A 32 -12.41 10.58 8.38
N ALA A 33 -12.22 9.64 9.31
CA ALA A 33 -11.74 8.31 8.99
C ALA A 33 -12.68 7.58 8.02
N GLU A 34 -13.99 7.60 8.27
CA GLU A 34 -15.00 6.98 7.41
C GLU A 34 -15.02 7.59 6.00
N LEU A 35 -14.96 8.93 5.92
CA LEU A 35 -14.90 9.62 4.63
C LEU A 35 -13.60 9.30 3.88
N PHE A 36 -12.47 9.24 4.58
CA PHE A 36 -11.19 8.90 3.97
C PHE A 36 -11.22 7.48 3.38
N GLU A 37 -11.73 6.50 4.12
CA GLU A 37 -11.92 5.12 3.65
C GLU A 37 -12.81 5.08 2.40
N LYS A 38 -13.96 5.75 2.42
CA LYS A 38 -14.88 5.80 1.28
C LYS A 38 -14.23 6.41 0.04
N LEU A 39 -13.53 7.53 0.20
CA LEU A 39 -12.84 8.18 -0.91
C LEU A 39 -11.74 7.29 -1.49
N PHE A 40 -11.00 6.58 -0.63
CA PHE A 40 -9.89 5.73 -1.07
C PHE A 40 -10.36 4.42 -1.72
N ALA A 41 -11.45 3.82 -1.24
CA ALA A 41 -12.10 2.69 -1.90
C ALA A 41 -12.56 3.07 -3.32
N SER A 42 -13.18 4.26 -3.47
CA SER A 42 -13.53 4.81 -4.78
C SER A 42 -12.30 5.06 -5.66
N LEU A 43 -11.24 5.64 -5.09
CA LEU A 43 -9.99 5.95 -5.79
C LEU A 43 -9.29 4.72 -6.38
N THR A 44 -9.39 3.58 -5.70
CA THR A 44 -8.74 2.31 -6.07
C THR A 44 -9.70 1.32 -6.74
N ASN A 45 -10.96 1.72 -6.93
CA ASN A 45 -12.03 0.88 -7.45
C ASN A 45 -12.19 -0.45 -6.70
N THR A 46 -12.09 -0.40 -5.36
CA THR A 46 -12.38 -1.53 -4.47
C THR A 46 -13.68 -1.30 -3.71
N LYS A 47 -14.28 -2.39 -3.22
CA LYS A 47 -15.51 -2.31 -2.43
C LYS A 47 -15.27 -1.72 -1.04
N TYR A 48 -14.12 -2.04 -0.43
CA TYR A 48 -13.83 -1.70 0.94
C TYR A 48 -12.42 -1.14 1.11
N ALA A 49 -12.30 -0.21 2.06
CA ALA A 49 -11.03 0.32 2.53
C ALA A 49 -11.05 0.49 4.06
N VAL A 50 -9.92 0.29 4.71
CA VAL A 50 -9.75 0.35 6.17
C VAL A 50 -8.50 1.14 6.51
N ALA A 51 -8.69 2.32 7.11
CA ALA A 51 -7.59 3.21 7.45
C ALA A 51 -6.84 2.71 8.70
N VAL A 52 -5.52 2.78 8.67
CA VAL A 52 -4.64 2.36 9.76
C VAL A 52 -3.57 3.41 10.03
N ASN A 53 -2.89 3.32 11.17
CA ASN A 53 -1.88 4.29 11.57
C ASN A 53 -0.56 4.23 10.77
N SER A 54 -0.31 3.18 9.98
CA SER A 54 0.85 3.09 9.08
C SER A 54 0.66 2.00 8.02
N GLY A 55 1.42 2.05 6.92
CA GLY A 55 1.49 0.94 5.96
C GLY A 55 1.99 -0.37 6.59
N THR A 56 2.97 -0.30 7.49
CA THR A 56 3.47 -1.46 8.26
C THR A 56 2.37 -2.13 9.07
N SER A 57 1.54 -1.35 9.76
CA SER A 57 0.38 -1.88 10.48
C SER A 57 -0.62 -2.54 9.54
N GLY A 58 -0.84 -1.95 8.35
CA GLY A 58 -1.71 -2.53 7.32
C GLY A 58 -1.20 -3.89 6.82
N LEU A 59 0.08 -3.97 6.49
CA LEU A 59 0.73 -5.22 6.03
C LEU A 59 0.70 -6.29 7.13
N HIS A 60 0.94 -5.92 8.38
CA HIS A 60 0.82 -6.84 9.50
C HIS A 60 -0.62 -7.37 9.65
N LEU A 61 -1.63 -6.51 9.56
CA LEU A 61 -3.03 -6.95 9.57
C LEU A 61 -3.37 -7.84 8.38
N ALA A 62 -2.84 -7.56 7.18
CA ALA A 62 -3.03 -8.37 5.99
C ALA A 62 -2.47 -9.79 6.17
N VAL A 63 -1.23 -9.91 6.65
CA VAL A 63 -0.61 -11.21 6.99
C VAL A 63 -1.48 -11.96 7.99
N ARG A 64 -1.92 -11.26 9.03
CA ARG A 64 -2.78 -11.82 10.07
C ARG A 64 -4.14 -12.29 9.59
N ALA A 65 -4.82 -11.49 8.78
CA ALA A 65 -6.16 -11.75 8.31
C ALA A 65 -6.24 -12.93 7.33
N LEU A 66 -5.13 -13.21 6.63
CA LEU A 66 -4.99 -14.36 5.75
C LEU A 66 -4.55 -15.64 6.49
N ASP A 67 -4.57 -15.62 7.83
CA ASP A 67 -4.27 -16.77 8.69
C ASP A 67 -2.85 -17.36 8.48
N ILE A 68 -1.91 -16.51 8.07
CA ILE A 68 -0.48 -16.86 7.94
C ILE A 68 0.13 -16.95 9.35
N LYS A 69 0.80 -18.06 9.64
CA LYS A 69 1.25 -18.44 10.98
C LYS A 69 2.74 -18.76 11.05
N ASP A 70 3.17 -19.11 12.26
CA ASP A 70 4.52 -19.59 12.56
C ASP A 70 4.93 -20.73 11.61
N GLY A 71 6.05 -20.52 10.93
CA GLY A 71 6.61 -21.47 9.96
C GLY A 71 5.98 -21.46 8.56
N ASP A 72 4.88 -20.73 8.33
CA ASP A 72 4.37 -20.53 6.97
C ASP A 72 5.34 -19.68 6.15
N GLU A 73 5.41 -19.93 4.85
CA GLU A 73 6.26 -19.18 3.92
C GLU A 73 5.45 -18.18 3.12
N VAL A 74 5.99 -16.97 2.96
CA VAL A 74 5.43 -15.94 2.09
C VAL A 74 6.50 -15.50 1.10
N ILE A 75 6.22 -15.67 -0.19
CA ILE A 75 7.15 -15.27 -1.24
C ILE A 75 7.09 -13.74 -1.39
N THR A 76 8.24 -13.08 -1.33
CA THR A 76 8.38 -11.63 -1.55
C THR A 76 9.71 -11.30 -2.21
N THR A 77 10.05 -10.02 -2.36
CA THR A 77 11.31 -9.56 -2.93
C THR A 77 12.19 -8.93 -1.86
N PRO A 78 13.53 -9.10 -1.91
CA PRO A 78 14.45 -8.36 -1.03
C PRO A 78 14.58 -6.89 -1.46
N PHE A 79 14.12 -6.55 -2.66
CA PHE A 79 14.12 -5.18 -3.18
C PHE A 79 12.85 -4.44 -2.77
N SER A 80 12.79 -4.07 -1.49
CA SER A 80 11.68 -3.31 -0.89
C SER A 80 12.14 -2.57 0.37
N PHE A 81 11.26 -1.74 0.93
CA PHE A 81 11.39 -1.31 2.31
C PHE A 81 11.17 -2.50 3.27
N ILE A 82 11.96 -2.57 4.35
CA ILE A 82 12.03 -3.72 5.25
C ILE A 82 10.68 -4.12 5.89
N ALA A 83 9.71 -3.20 5.94
CA ALA A 83 8.38 -3.48 6.47
C ALA A 83 7.67 -4.64 5.74
N SER A 84 7.87 -4.81 4.43
CA SER A 84 7.25 -5.91 3.66
C SER A 84 7.63 -7.28 4.23
N ALA A 85 8.91 -7.48 4.61
CA ALA A 85 9.37 -8.72 5.24
C ALA A 85 9.08 -8.76 6.75
N ASN A 86 9.27 -7.65 7.48
CA ASN A 86 9.06 -7.61 8.93
C ASN A 86 7.63 -8.00 9.33
N CYS A 87 6.62 -7.64 8.53
CA CYS A 87 5.22 -7.96 8.83
C CYS A 87 4.93 -9.46 8.85
N MET A 88 5.69 -10.26 8.08
CA MET A 88 5.63 -11.72 8.12
C MET A 88 6.28 -12.24 9.40
N LEU A 89 7.44 -11.67 9.77
CA LEU A 89 8.20 -12.06 10.95
C LEU A 89 7.46 -11.77 12.26
N PHE A 90 6.59 -10.74 12.31
CA PHE A 90 5.72 -10.49 13.47
C PHE A 90 4.82 -11.68 13.80
N GLU A 91 4.43 -12.45 12.78
CA GLU A 91 3.64 -13.68 12.91
C GLU A 91 4.50 -14.95 12.84
N LYS A 92 5.83 -14.79 12.88
CA LYS A 92 6.84 -15.85 12.75
C LYS A 92 6.77 -16.63 11.44
N ALA A 93 6.16 -16.04 10.42
CA ALA A 93 6.23 -16.54 9.05
C ALA A 93 7.61 -16.25 8.46
N ILE A 94 7.99 -17.01 7.44
CA ILE A 94 9.31 -16.99 6.82
C ILE A 94 9.21 -16.28 5.46
N PRO A 95 9.84 -15.10 5.28
CA PRO A 95 9.99 -14.49 3.97
C PRO A 95 10.86 -15.37 3.07
N VAL A 96 10.34 -15.73 1.89
CA VAL A 96 11.09 -16.43 0.85
C VAL A 96 11.34 -15.43 -0.28
N PHE A 97 12.61 -15.13 -0.53
CA PHE A 97 12.99 -14.08 -1.47
C PHE A 97 13.07 -14.59 -2.91
N VAL A 98 12.39 -13.85 -3.80
CA VAL A 98 12.46 -13.97 -5.25
C VAL A 98 13.03 -12.66 -5.80
N ASP A 99 13.93 -12.79 -6.78
CA ASP A 99 14.60 -11.63 -7.37
C ASP A 99 13.65 -10.79 -8.24
N VAL A 100 14.08 -9.58 -8.57
CA VAL A 100 13.33 -8.64 -9.41
C VAL A 100 13.71 -8.75 -10.89
N GLU A 101 12.86 -8.21 -11.76
CA GLU A 101 13.26 -7.98 -13.15
C GLU A 101 14.07 -6.69 -13.32
N GLU A 102 14.95 -6.64 -14.32
CA GLU A 102 15.82 -5.48 -14.57
C GLU A 102 15.05 -4.26 -15.12
N GLU A 103 13.94 -4.48 -15.84
CA GLU A 103 13.22 -3.40 -16.54
C GLU A 103 12.44 -2.49 -15.57
N THR A 104 11.60 -3.08 -14.71
CA THR A 104 10.72 -2.33 -13.81
C THR A 104 11.06 -2.46 -12.33
N TYR A 105 12.01 -3.34 -11.98
CA TYR A 105 12.34 -3.72 -10.60
C TYR A 105 11.19 -4.37 -9.82
N GLY A 106 10.09 -4.71 -10.48
CA GLY A 106 9.04 -5.55 -9.89
C GLY A 106 9.52 -6.98 -9.69
N MET A 107 8.87 -7.71 -8.79
CA MET A 107 9.11 -9.15 -8.57
C MET A 107 9.05 -9.90 -9.91
N ASN A 108 10.06 -10.75 -10.19
CA ASN A 108 10.11 -11.54 -11.41
C ASN A 108 9.18 -12.77 -11.31
N PRO A 109 8.08 -12.85 -12.08
CA PRO A 109 7.14 -13.97 -11.99
C PRO A 109 7.75 -15.32 -12.37
N ASP A 110 8.75 -15.34 -13.27
CA ASP A 110 9.37 -16.58 -13.77
C ASP A 110 10.16 -17.32 -12.68
N LEU A 111 10.50 -16.63 -11.59
CA LEU A 111 11.24 -17.18 -10.47
C LEU A 111 10.34 -17.63 -9.31
N ILE A 112 9.05 -17.31 -9.34
CA ILE A 112 8.12 -17.59 -8.22
C ILE A 112 7.88 -19.08 -8.07
N GLU A 113 7.57 -19.81 -9.15
CA GLU A 113 7.19 -21.22 -9.04
C GLU A 113 8.30 -22.09 -8.43
N ALA A 114 9.57 -21.74 -8.69
CA ALA A 114 10.72 -22.44 -8.13
C ALA A 114 10.90 -22.20 -6.61
N ALA A 115 10.34 -21.12 -6.07
CA ALA A 115 10.39 -20.78 -4.65
C ALA A 115 9.22 -21.38 -3.85
N ILE A 116 8.23 -22.00 -4.51
CA ILE A 116 7.06 -22.57 -3.83
C ILE A 116 7.45 -23.89 -3.14
N THR A 117 7.03 -24.03 -1.88
CA THR A 117 7.11 -25.25 -1.09
C THR A 117 5.74 -25.59 -0.51
N PRO A 118 5.56 -26.77 0.14
CA PRO A 118 4.32 -27.08 0.86
C PRO A 118 3.97 -26.09 1.99
N ARG A 119 4.93 -25.28 2.46
CA ARG A 119 4.71 -24.24 3.48
C ARG A 119 4.28 -22.90 2.88
N THR A 120 4.38 -22.70 1.58
CA THR A 120 4.02 -21.43 0.94
C THR A 120 2.51 -21.18 1.06
N LYS A 121 2.14 -20.02 1.63
CA LYS A 121 0.73 -19.61 1.79
C LYS A 121 0.35 -18.41 0.96
N ALA A 122 1.30 -17.51 0.71
CA ALA A 122 1.01 -16.26 0.03
C ALA A 122 2.19 -15.76 -0.79
N ILE A 123 1.88 -14.85 -1.71
CA ILE A 123 2.83 -14.02 -2.43
C ILE A 123 2.55 -12.57 -2.03
N LEU A 124 3.60 -11.84 -1.66
CA LEU A 124 3.54 -10.42 -1.35
C LEU A 124 4.39 -9.65 -2.40
N PRO A 125 3.81 -9.31 -3.57
CA PRO A 125 4.46 -8.42 -4.52
C PRO A 125 4.55 -7.00 -3.97
N VAL A 126 5.65 -6.32 -4.28
CA VAL A 126 5.87 -4.92 -3.90
C VAL A 126 5.92 -4.07 -5.16
N HIS A 127 5.01 -3.10 -5.25
CA HIS A 127 4.94 -2.15 -6.35
C HIS A 127 5.90 -0.99 -6.10
N VAL A 128 7.18 -1.24 -6.32
CA VAL A 128 8.26 -0.28 -6.05
C VAL A 128 8.21 0.92 -6.98
N PHE A 129 8.66 2.07 -6.47
CA PHE A 129 8.88 3.32 -7.22
C PHE A 129 7.66 3.93 -7.91
N GLY A 130 6.46 3.37 -7.75
CA GLY A 130 5.24 3.89 -8.37
C GLY A 130 4.73 3.06 -9.54
N GLN A 131 5.17 1.82 -9.70
CA GLN A 131 4.72 0.96 -10.77
C GLN A 131 4.33 -0.43 -10.27
N CYS A 132 3.26 -0.99 -10.82
CA CYS A 132 2.82 -2.33 -10.50
C CYS A 132 3.81 -3.39 -10.97
N CYS A 133 3.94 -4.47 -10.19
CA CYS A 133 4.46 -5.74 -10.68
C CYS A 133 3.63 -6.28 -11.86
N LYS A 134 4.14 -7.33 -12.53
CA LYS A 134 3.43 -8.11 -13.56
C LYS A 134 2.29 -8.93 -12.95
N MET A 135 1.19 -8.25 -12.61
CA MET A 135 0.15 -8.80 -11.76
C MET A 135 -0.67 -9.89 -12.42
N ASP A 136 -0.86 -9.85 -13.74
CA ASP A 136 -1.60 -10.91 -14.45
C ASP A 136 -0.88 -12.26 -14.34
N GLU A 137 0.46 -12.26 -14.46
CA GLU A 137 1.31 -13.43 -14.30
C GLU A 137 1.33 -13.92 -12.84
N ILE A 138 1.44 -13.01 -11.88
CA ILE A 138 1.44 -13.34 -10.45
C ILE A 138 0.10 -13.92 -10.01
N GLU A 139 -1.04 -13.31 -10.40
CA GLU A 139 -2.38 -13.83 -10.10
C GLU A 139 -2.61 -15.21 -10.73
N LYS A 140 -2.09 -15.45 -11.95
CA LYS A 140 -2.14 -16.77 -12.60
C LYS A 140 -1.37 -17.83 -11.81
N ILE A 141 -0.16 -17.52 -11.33
CA ILE A 141 0.65 -18.42 -10.51
C ILE A 141 -0.04 -18.69 -9.17
N ALA A 142 -0.49 -17.64 -8.48
CA ALA A 142 -1.17 -17.77 -7.19
C ALA A 142 -2.42 -18.65 -7.31
N LYS A 143 -3.24 -18.44 -8.35
CA LYS A 143 -4.42 -19.27 -8.63
C LYS A 143 -4.06 -20.73 -8.91
N LYS A 144 -3.00 -20.99 -9.69
CA LYS A 144 -2.53 -22.37 -10.00
C LYS A 144 -2.15 -23.14 -8.75
N HIS A 145 -1.55 -22.48 -7.76
CA HIS A 145 -1.03 -23.09 -6.54
C HIS A 145 -1.87 -22.84 -5.29
N ASN A 146 -3.07 -22.24 -5.44
CA ASN A 146 -3.96 -21.88 -4.34
C ASN A 146 -3.26 -21.01 -3.27
N LEU A 147 -2.45 -20.05 -3.71
CA LEU A 147 -1.76 -19.09 -2.85
C LEU A 147 -2.58 -17.80 -2.74
N LYS A 148 -2.47 -17.15 -1.58
CA LYS A 148 -3.02 -15.81 -1.34
C LYS A 148 -2.12 -14.72 -1.91
N ILE A 149 -2.66 -13.52 -2.13
CA ILE A 149 -1.89 -12.35 -2.54
C ILE A 149 -2.14 -11.19 -1.59
N ILE A 150 -1.06 -10.62 -1.07
CA ILE A 150 -1.05 -9.33 -0.36
C ILE A 150 -0.30 -8.33 -1.25
N GLU A 151 -0.95 -7.34 -1.83
CA GLU A 151 -0.20 -6.31 -2.54
C GLU A 151 0.40 -5.30 -1.57
N ASP A 152 1.71 -5.10 -1.62
CA ASP A 152 2.33 -3.91 -1.05
C ASP A 152 2.36 -2.80 -2.11
N ALA A 153 1.32 -1.96 -2.06
CA ALA A 153 1.12 -0.81 -2.94
C ALA A 153 1.56 0.51 -2.27
N CYS A 154 2.37 0.45 -1.21
CA CYS A 154 2.77 1.60 -0.40
C CYS A 154 3.53 2.70 -1.17
N GLU A 155 3.99 2.42 -2.38
CA GLU A 155 4.68 3.37 -3.26
C GLU A 155 3.93 3.62 -4.56
N SER A 156 2.74 3.05 -4.75
CA SER A 156 2.09 3.01 -6.07
C SER A 156 0.61 3.43 -6.11
N PRO A 157 0.13 4.42 -5.32
CA PRO A 157 -1.25 4.88 -5.47
C PRO A 157 -1.48 5.45 -6.88
N LEU A 158 -2.64 5.13 -7.47
CA LEU A 158 -3.02 5.46 -8.85
C LEU A 158 -2.17 4.86 -9.98
N ALA A 159 -1.16 4.04 -9.68
CA ALA A 159 -0.54 3.22 -10.71
C ALA A 159 -1.55 2.18 -11.22
N THR A 160 -1.40 1.75 -12.47
CA THR A 160 -2.25 0.74 -13.07
C THR A 160 -1.40 -0.32 -13.76
N HIS A 161 -1.94 -1.54 -13.82
CA HIS A 161 -1.48 -2.63 -14.68
C HIS A 161 -2.69 -3.12 -15.49
N ASN A 162 -2.60 -3.13 -16.82
CA ASN A 162 -3.70 -3.48 -17.73
C ASN A 162 -5.02 -2.76 -17.38
N ASN A 163 -4.93 -1.46 -17.10
CA ASN A 163 -6.02 -0.56 -16.69
C ASN A 163 -6.68 -0.88 -15.32
N ARG A 164 -6.21 -1.89 -14.60
CA ARG A 164 -6.63 -2.17 -13.22
C ARG A 164 -5.70 -1.46 -12.24
N GLN A 165 -6.27 -0.82 -11.23
CA GLN A 165 -5.51 0.02 -10.30
C GLN A 165 -4.73 -0.82 -9.29
N ALA A 166 -3.50 -0.39 -8.98
CA ALA A 166 -2.80 -0.84 -7.79
C ALA A 166 -3.72 -0.69 -6.58
N GLY A 167 -3.75 -1.69 -5.69
CA GLY A 167 -4.69 -1.72 -4.58
C GLY A 167 -5.93 -2.58 -4.82
N SER A 168 -6.14 -3.06 -6.04
CA SER A 168 -7.33 -3.82 -6.41
C SER A 168 -7.06 -5.26 -6.80
N PHE A 169 -5.80 -5.73 -6.76
CA PHE A 169 -5.39 -7.10 -7.08
C PHE A 169 -5.31 -7.98 -5.84
N GLY A 170 -5.34 -9.30 -6.04
CA GLY A 170 -5.18 -10.25 -4.93
C GLY A 170 -6.32 -10.26 -3.91
N ASP A 171 -6.01 -10.71 -2.69
CA ASP A 171 -6.99 -10.80 -1.59
C ASP A 171 -7.13 -9.46 -0.85
N CYS A 172 -6.02 -8.76 -0.63
CA CYS A 172 -5.99 -7.42 -0.05
C CYS A 172 -4.70 -6.68 -0.40
N SER A 173 -4.75 -5.36 -0.27
CA SER A 173 -3.66 -4.48 -0.70
C SER A 173 -3.46 -3.36 0.28
N VAL A 174 -2.21 -2.93 0.46
CA VAL A 174 -1.83 -1.97 1.49
C VAL A 174 -1.13 -0.74 0.91
N PHE A 175 -1.48 0.42 1.43
CA PHE A 175 -0.87 1.71 1.12
C PHE A 175 -0.26 2.36 2.37
N ALA A 176 0.71 3.24 2.18
CA ALA A 176 1.34 4.03 3.22
C ALA A 176 1.27 5.52 2.91
N PHE A 177 1.17 6.35 3.94
CA PHE A 177 1.00 7.81 3.83
C PHE A 177 2.03 8.57 4.68
N TYR A 178 3.25 8.02 4.80
CA TYR A 178 4.41 8.70 5.39
C TYR A 178 4.76 9.99 4.61
N PRO A 179 5.45 11.01 5.18
CA PRO A 179 5.57 12.34 4.56
C PRO A 179 6.35 12.40 3.24
N ASN A 180 7.05 11.33 2.85
CA ASN A 180 7.73 11.25 1.55
C ASN A 180 6.89 10.61 0.43
N LYS A 181 5.72 10.04 0.76
CA LYS A 181 4.84 9.37 -0.19
C LYS A 181 4.13 10.38 -1.09
N GLN A 182 3.49 9.91 -2.18
CA GLN A 182 2.80 10.76 -3.16
C GLN A 182 1.64 11.57 -2.55
N MET A 183 1.09 11.07 -1.45
CA MET A 183 0.22 11.80 -0.52
C MET A 183 0.60 11.42 0.91
N THR A 184 0.23 12.25 1.89
CA THR A 184 0.58 11.98 3.29
C THR A 184 -0.58 12.23 4.25
N THR A 185 -0.54 11.59 5.41
CA THR A 185 -1.37 11.89 6.58
C THR A 185 -0.52 12.21 7.82
N GLY A 186 0.75 12.59 7.60
CA GLY A 186 1.81 12.58 8.60
C GLY A 186 2.30 11.15 8.82
N GLU A 187 1.50 10.34 9.50
CA GLU A 187 1.62 8.89 9.57
C GLU A 187 0.28 8.27 9.20
N GLY A 188 0.30 7.14 8.49
CA GLY A 188 -0.94 6.47 8.10
C GLY A 188 -0.73 5.38 7.05
N GLY A 189 -1.79 4.59 6.88
CA GLY A 189 -1.91 3.62 5.80
C GLY A 189 -3.37 3.29 5.52
N MET A 190 -3.58 2.52 4.47
CA MET A 190 -4.91 2.04 4.08
C MET A 190 -4.79 0.59 3.66
N ILE A 191 -5.73 -0.25 4.11
CA ILE A 191 -5.93 -1.59 3.56
C ILE A 191 -7.12 -1.51 2.62
N THR A 192 -7.05 -2.15 1.47
CA THR A 192 -8.15 -2.25 0.49
C THR A 192 -8.43 -3.72 0.18
N THR A 193 -9.69 -4.07 -0.01
CA THR A 193 -10.12 -5.42 -0.35
C THR A 193 -11.51 -5.41 -0.99
N ASN A 194 -11.84 -6.49 -1.70
CA ASN A 194 -13.17 -6.76 -2.22
C ASN A 194 -13.93 -7.84 -1.42
N ASP A 195 -13.28 -8.42 -0.41
CA ASP A 195 -13.84 -9.45 0.46
C ASP A 195 -14.41 -8.82 1.75
N GLU A 196 -15.71 -9.01 1.96
CA GLU A 196 -16.43 -8.48 3.12
C GLU A 196 -15.99 -9.11 4.44
N ALA A 197 -15.61 -10.39 4.44
CA ALA A 197 -15.13 -11.07 5.63
C ALA A 197 -13.75 -10.53 6.04
N LEU A 198 -12.85 -10.29 5.07
CA LEU A 198 -11.57 -9.63 5.33
C LEU A 198 -11.77 -8.19 5.82
N TYR A 199 -12.66 -7.43 5.18
CA TYR A 199 -13.00 -6.07 5.61
C TYR A 199 -13.43 -6.02 7.08
N ASN A 200 -14.41 -6.86 7.47
CA ASN A 200 -14.88 -6.93 8.86
C ASN A 200 -13.78 -7.37 9.83
N LEU A 201 -12.91 -8.29 9.40
CA LEU A 201 -11.77 -8.72 10.21
C LEU A 201 -10.75 -7.59 10.41
N PHE A 202 -10.44 -6.80 9.38
CA PHE A 202 -9.55 -5.64 9.50
C PHE A 202 -10.11 -4.58 10.44
N LEU A 203 -11.40 -4.28 10.36
CA LEU A 203 -12.08 -3.36 11.29
C LEU A 203 -11.96 -3.82 12.75
N SER A 204 -12.12 -5.12 12.98
CA SER A 204 -11.95 -5.74 14.30
C SER A 204 -10.49 -5.65 14.76
N LEU A 205 -9.56 -6.15 13.97
CA LEU A 205 -8.15 -6.27 14.33
C LEU A 205 -7.48 -4.91 14.58
N ARG A 206 -7.77 -3.88 13.77
CA ARG A 206 -7.19 -2.53 13.97
C ARG A 206 -7.64 -1.87 15.27
N ASN A 207 -8.76 -2.35 15.83
CA ASN A 207 -9.44 -1.77 16.97
C ASN A 207 -9.56 -2.78 18.11
N GLN A 208 -8.42 -3.33 18.54
CA GLN A 208 -8.29 -4.22 19.69
C GLN A 208 -9.08 -5.54 19.57
N GLY A 209 -9.41 -6.00 18.37
CA GLY A 209 -10.13 -7.27 18.17
C GLY A 209 -11.59 -7.23 18.62
N ARG A 210 -12.19 -6.03 18.60
CA ARG A 210 -13.61 -5.83 18.95
C ARG A 210 -14.52 -6.57 17.98
N GLY A 211 -15.55 -7.24 18.52
CA GLY A 211 -16.57 -7.90 17.70
C GLY A 211 -17.61 -6.92 17.16
N ASN A 212 -18.64 -7.46 16.50
CA ASN A 212 -19.79 -6.67 16.01
C ASN A 212 -20.77 -6.25 17.13
N SER A 213 -20.50 -6.64 18.38
CA SER A 213 -21.29 -6.22 19.54
C SER A 213 -21.03 -4.74 19.84
N LEU A 214 -22.10 -4.00 20.18
CA LEU A 214 -22.00 -2.59 20.60
C LEU A 214 -21.38 -2.43 22.01
N GLU A 215 -21.11 -3.52 22.71
CA GLU A 215 -20.49 -3.52 24.03
C GLU A 215 -19.03 -3.05 23.97
N TRP A 216 -18.68 -2.05 24.78
CA TRP A 216 -17.38 -1.37 24.71
C TRP A 216 -16.18 -2.26 25.06
N LEU A 217 -16.36 -3.18 26.02
CA LEU A 217 -15.31 -4.03 26.58
C LEU A 217 -15.31 -5.46 26.02
N THR A 218 -16.11 -5.74 25.01
CA THR A 218 -16.22 -7.10 24.43
C THR A 218 -15.24 -7.27 23.28
N HIS A 219 -14.22 -8.09 23.52
CA HIS A 219 -13.16 -8.43 22.57
C HIS A 219 -13.26 -9.90 22.19
N THR A 220 -13.41 -10.18 20.89
CA THR A 220 -13.69 -11.54 20.39
C THR A 220 -12.45 -12.26 19.86
N ARG A 221 -11.35 -11.52 19.70
CA ARG A 221 -10.06 -12.00 19.22
C ARG A 221 -8.94 -11.09 19.71
N LEU A 222 -7.71 -11.57 19.63
CA LEU A 222 -6.54 -10.71 19.82
C LEU A 222 -6.47 -9.71 18.64
N GLY A 223 -6.38 -8.43 18.96
CA GLY A 223 -6.16 -7.38 17.97
C GLY A 223 -5.15 -6.36 18.46
N TYR A 224 -5.11 -5.22 17.78
CA TYR A 224 -4.07 -4.21 17.93
C TYR A 224 -4.69 -2.82 18.04
N ASN A 225 -3.90 -1.85 18.51
CA ASN A 225 -4.25 -0.45 18.43
C ASN A 225 -3.63 0.19 17.18
N TYR A 226 -4.20 -0.09 16.03
CA TYR A 226 -3.72 0.41 14.73
C TYR A 226 -4.69 1.41 14.08
N ARG A 227 -5.62 1.98 14.85
CA ARG A 227 -6.54 3.02 14.39
C ARG A 227 -5.78 4.25 13.90
N ILE A 228 -6.26 4.85 12.81
CA ILE A 228 -5.87 6.20 12.41
C ILE A 228 -6.59 7.24 13.29
N SER A 229 -5.96 8.40 13.53
CA SER A 229 -6.61 9.52 14.20
C SER A 229 -7.50 10.31 13.23
N GLU A 230 -8.48 11.06 13.75
CA GLU A 230 -9.30 11.96 12.92
C GLU A 230 -8.47 13.09 12.31
N ILE A 231 -7.39 13.50 12.98
CA ILE A 231 -6.45 14.53 12.50
C ILE A 231 -5.74 14.02 11.23
N SER A 232 -5.14 12.83 11.31
CA SER A 232 -4.47 12.20 10.17
C SER A 232 -5.46 11.89 9.04
N ALA A 233 -6.66 11.41 9.37
CA ALA A 233 -7.70 11.15 8.39
C ALA A 233 -8.18 12.43 7.69
N ALA A 234 -8.31 13.55 8.39
CA ALA A 234 -8.69 14.84 7.80
C ALA A 234 -7.68 15.32 6.75
N ILE A 235 -6.38 15.15 7.03
CA ILE A 235 -5.32 15.39 6.02
C ILE A 235 -5.51 14.44 4.84
N GLY A 236 -5.74 13.15 5.10
CA GLY A 236 -5.95 12.13 4.07
C GLY A 236 -7.12 12.42 3.13
N VAL A 237 -8.24 12.93 3.66
CA VAL A 237 -9.40 13.36 2.86
C VAL A 237 -9.01 14.42 1.84
N GLU A 238 -8.32 15.49 2.27
CA GLU A 238 -7.94 16.59 1.36
C GLU A 238 -6.85 16.17 0.37
N GLN A 239 -5.88 15.39 0.83
CA GLN A 239 -4.82 14.86 -0.02
C GLN A 239 -5.34 13.90 -1.09
N THR A 240 -6.33 13.06 -0.77
CA THR A 240 -6.95 12.13 -1.73
C THR A 240 -7.58 12.88 -2.91
N LYS A 241 -8.22 14.02 -2.66
CA LYS A 241 -8.83 14.87 -3.71
C LYS A 241 -7.77 15.45 -4.65
N LYS A 242 -6.57 15.75 -4.13
CA LYS A 242 -5.46 16.37 -4.86
C LYS A 242 -4.54 15.34 -5.55
N LEU A 243 -4.60 14.08 -5.13
CA LEU A 243 -3.66 13.04 -5.56
C LEU A 243 -3.61 12.87 -7.09
N PRO A 244 -4.71 12.81 -7.87
CA PRO A 244 -4.63 12.70 -9.32
C PRO A 244 -3.77 13.81 -9.97
N ARG A 245 -3.91 15.05 -9.49
CA ARG A 245 -3.10 16.18 -9.93
C ARG A 245 -1.63 16.00 -9.54
N PHE A 246 -1.34 15.59 -8.31
CA PHE A 246 0.04 15.36 -7.86
C PHE A 246 0.76 14.30 -8.71
N ILE A 247 0.06 13.24 -9.11
CA ILE A 247 0.64 12.20 -9.97
C ILE A 247 0.91 12.74 -11.37
N GLU A 248 0.04 13.59 -11.93
CA GLU A 248 0.28 14.23 -13.22
C GLU A 248 1.50 15.17 -13.17
N GLU A 249 1.60 16.03 -12.15
CA GLU A 249 2.77 16.91 -11.95
C GLU A 249 4.09 16.13 -11.85
N LYS A 250 4.07 14.98 -11.16
CA LYS A 250 5.21 14.07 -11.08
C LYS A 250 5.54 13.43 -12.43
N ARG A 251 4.54 13.06 -13.22
CA ARG A 251 4.71 12.51 -14.57
C ARG A 251 5.34 13.52 -15.52
N GLU A 252 4.88 14.77 -15.50
CA GLU A 252 5.49 15.85 -16.26
C GLU A 252 6.96 16.07 -15.88
N LEU A 253 7.28 16.03 -14.59
CA LEU A 253 8.66 16.15 -14.10
C LEU A 253 9.53 14.96 -14.53
N ALA A 254 9.01 13.73 -14.44
CA ALA A 254 9.71 12.53 -14.91
C ALA A 254 10.00 12.59 -16.41
N ASN A 255 9.07 13.10 -17.23
CA ASN A 255 9.30 13.31 -18.66
C ASN A 255 10.43 14.31 -18.94
N LYS A 256 10.54 15.38 -18.13
CA LYS A 256 11.68 16.31 -18.22
C LYS A 256 13.00 15.62 -17.88
N TYR A 257 13.03 14.79 -16.84
CA TYR A 257 14.21 14.01 -16.51
C TYR A 257 14.58 13.02 -17.63
N ASN A 258 13.60 12.28 -18.18
CA ASN A 258 13.83 11.37 -19.31
C ASN A 258 14.46 12.11 -20.50
N PHE A 259 13.95 13.30 -20.84
CA PHE A 259 14.49 14.11 -21.94
C PHE A 259 15.94 14.56 -21.71
N VAL A 260 16.27 15.02 -20.49
CA VAL A 260 17.60 15.54 -20.17
C VAL A 260 18.62 14.42 -19.94
N LEU A 261 18.20 13.33 -19.29
CA LEU A 261 19.08 12.27 -18.82
C LEU A 261 19.21 11.10 -19.80
N GLY A 262 18.22 10.87 -20.67
CA GLY A 262 18.14 9.68 -21.52
C GLY A 262 19.24 9.55 -22.59
N ASN A 263 19.99 10.62 -22.86
CA ASN A 263 21.11 10.61 -23.81
C ASN A 263 22.49 10.59 -23.14
N ILE A 264 22.55 10.45 -21.81
CA ILE A 264 23.81 10.41 -21.06
C ILE A 264 24.36 8.97 -21.12
N ASN A 265 25.52 8.80 -21.74
CA ASN A 265 26.18 7.49 -21.82
C ASN A 265 26.53 6.96 -20.42
N GLY A 266 26.23 5.69 -20.16
CA GLY A 266 26.44 5.05 -18.87
C GLY A 266 25.35 5.32 -17.83
N LEU A 267 24.24 5.98 -18.20
CA LEU A 267 23.10 6.22 -17.34
C LEU A 267 21.83 5.57 -17.93
N THR A 268 21.14 4.76 -17.13
CA THR A 268 19.85 4.15 -17.48
C THR A 268 18.73 4.87 -16.75
N THR A 269 17.78 5.42 -17.50
CA THR A 269 16.56 6.03 -16.95
C THR A 269 15.50 4.98 -16.61
N PRO A 270 14.59 5.25 -15.65
CA PRO A 270 13.47 4.36 -15.38
C PRO A 270 12.64 4.05 -16.62
N ILE A 271 12.15 2.81 -16.72
CA ILE A 271 11.24 2.37 -17.78
C ILE A 271 9.85 2.12 -17.19
N THR A 272 8.83 2.67 -17.86
CA THR A 272 7.44 2.30 -17.59
C THR A 272 7.12 1.06 -18.43
N GLY A 273 6.76 -0.04 -17.77
CA GLY A 273 6.35 -1.28 -18.43
C GLY A 273 5.16 -1.05 -19.36
N LYS A 274 5.09 -1.79 -20.47
CA LYS A 274 4.11 -1.56 -21.55
C LYS A 274 2.65 -1.57 -21.10
N SER A 275 2.32 -2.40 -20.11
CA SER A 275 0.99 -2.56 -19.54
C SER A 275 0.72 -1.64 -18.35
N ASN A 276 1.70 -0.83 -17.96
CA ASN A 276 1.66 -0.07 -16.72
C ASN A 276 1.47 1.42 -16.94
N THR A 277 0.91 2.07 -15.93
CA THR A 277 1.18 3.48 -15.68
C THR A 277 2.09 3.64 -14.47
N HIS A 278 2.80 4.75 -14.42
CA HIS A 278 3.77 5.05 -13.37
C HIS A 278 3.29 6.26 -12.54
N SER A 279 3.23 6.09 -11.21
CA SER A 279 2.82 7.11 -10.23
C SER A 279 4.01 7.87 -9.61
N TRP A 280 5.24 7.44 -9.91
CA TRP A 280 6.48 8.20 -9.67
C TRP A 280 6.68 8.58 -8.20
N PHE A 281 6.87 7.56 -7.36
CA PHE A 281 7.30 7.77 -5.97
C PHE A 281 8.63 8.51 -5.94
N VAL A 282 9.62 7.96 -6.67
CA VAL A 282 10.94 8.53 -6.93
C VAL A 282 11.32 8.29 -8.40
N TYR A 283 12.27 9.07 -8.90
CA TYR A 283 12.88 8.84 -10.22
C TYR A 283 14.27 8.22 -10.00
N SER A 284 14.38 6.90 -10.21
CA SER A 284 15.57 6.11 -9.91
C SER A 284 16.37 5.79 -11.17
N VAL A 285 17.64 6.18 -11.21
CA VAL A 285 18.56 5.90 -12.34
C VAL A 285 19.56 4.82 -11.94
N ARG A 286 20.15 4.16 -12.93
CA ARG A 286 21.24 3.18 -12.75
C ARG A 286 22.46 3.57 -13.59
#